data_AF-A0A151ENG9-F1
#
_entry.id   AF-A0A151ENG9-F1
#
_cell.length_a   1.000
_cell.length_b   1.000
_cell.length_c   1.000
_cell.angle_alpha   90.00
_cell.angle_beta   90.00
_cell.angle_gamma   90.00
#
_symmetry.space_group_name_H-M   'P 1'
#
loop_
_entity.id
_entity.type
_entity.pdbx_description
1 polymer ?
#
loop_
_entity_poly.entity_id
_entity_poly.type
_entity_poly.pdbx_seq_one_letter_code
_entity_poly.pdbx_strand_id
1 'polypeptide(L)'
;MHRKNKTILAVSIIASMIGCAVVLNIFSPEEPEFDVCDHNKDGVVDAKEADLCRHRQQAEQSRTNPGDFFCTHIYSPENGKVAVRVQLPLNPRYKDGAPVVVTASTWFVEKYTHEEVGFHLVYDPTEVGAISVTHLWPGKTDPVTGIKSDGEYDYGGPKSLAALRDTIRFSAGEIPNVNGYYLHELIDMNPLYDNVGLFASSHAGVVATNVLAYYGESLHAVKYFVGRENPTMAEMYPLELGHFDDRHNPIYNPYYNHEAYTPTTIDIDYSHLKWMQTQEYPEGIPYFEVPRGKDYILSGKGPHIMGKRYFSHALTQALFDNHVFTLKDWPADLATPDETKRFWPYRITVHNYPSIGQNLPELKVMLVFATYDHVQAAPDKPHIRQAYDGFKKRGGLWTRLNADLSYVQAEIHESASLEGGFPDNDANTEPEDWYREAESWGFAGMLAGELTARTVPLAGIAEMADRVKANNWEDNLDTVLFGYQPVSLIILV
;
A
#
# COMPACT_ATOMS: atom_id res chain seq x y z
N MET A 1 -31.20 2.34 -45.49
CA MET A 1 -31.29 3.19 -46.70
C MET A 1 -31.54 4.64 -46.25
N HIS A 2 -30.48 5.35 -45.83
CA HIS A 2 -30.55 6.75 -45.42
C HIS A 2 -29.28 7.45 -45.93
N ARG A 3 -29.43 8.30 -46.95
CA ARG A 3 -28.37 9.20 -47.42
C ARG A 3 -28.35 10.40 -46.47
N LYS A 4 -27.24 10.64 -45.77
CA LYS A 4 -26.97 11.93 -45.13
C LYS A 4 -26.09 12.78 -46.05
N ASN A 5 -26.52 14.02 -46.25
CA ASN A 5 -25.84 15.03 -47.05
C ASN A 5 -24.51 15.43 -46.41
N LYS A 6 -23.44 15.47 -47.20
CA LYS A 6 -22.16 16.06 -46.81
C LYS A 6 -22.24 17.58 -46.97
N THR A 7 -22.03 18.31 -45.88
CA THR A 7 -21.86 19.77 -45.90
C THR A 7 -20.39 20.07 -46.21
N ILE A 8 -20.12 20.71 -47.35
CA ILE A 8 -18.79 21.20 -47.72
C ILE A 8 -18.66 22.64 -47.22
N LEU A 9 -17.73 22.88 -46.29
CA LEU A 9 -17.38 24.22 -45.84
C LEU A 9 -16.31 24.78 -46.79
N ALA A 10 -16.68 25.76 -47.63
CA ALA A 10 -15.72 26.46 -48.49
C ALA A 10 -15.20 27.71 -47.76
N VAL A 11 -13.91 27.71 -47.39
CA VAL A 11 -13.22 28.90 -46.87
C VAL A 11 -12.60 29.63 -48.07
N SER A 12 -13.04 30.86 -48.35
CA SER A 12 -12.45 31.72 -49.37
C SER A 12 -11.45 32.68 -48.73
N ILE A 13 -10.16 32.52 -49.03
CA ILE A 13 -9.12 33.52 -48.73
C ILE A 13 -8.83 34.28 -50.03
N ILE A 14 -9.11 35.59 -50.04
CA ILE A 14 -8.76 36.47 -51.16
C ILE A 14 -7.37 37.04 -50.87
N ALA A 15 -6.37 36.59 -51.64
CA ALA A 15 -5.09 37.26 -51.78
C ALA A 15 -4.84 37.55 -53.26
N SER A 16 -4.78 38.84 -53.60
CA SER A 16 -4.50 39.32 -54.95
C SER A 16 -3.00 39.22 -55.26
N MET A 17 -2.64 38.39 -56.24
CA MET A 17 -1.73 38.69 -57.36
C MET A 17 -1.20 37.38 -57.99
N ILE A 18 -1.46 37.23 -59.30
CA ILE A 18 -0.72 36.45 -60.30
C ILE A 18 -0.63 34.92 -60.06
N GLY A 19 -1.42 34.17 -60.85
CA GLY A 19 -1.02 32.90 -61.47
C GLY A 19 -1.19 31.60 -60.65
N CYS A 20 -2.00 30.69 -61.19
CA CYS A 20 -2.22 29.30 -60.78
C CYS A 20 -2.97 29.06 -59.45
N ALA A 21 -4.28 28.80 -59.56
CA ALA A 21 -5.06 28.19 -58.48
C ALA A 21 -4.67 26.70 -58.32
N VAL A 22 -3.96 26.38 -57.25
CA VAL A 22 -3.77 25.00 -56.77
C VAL A 22 -4.85 24.75 -55.72
N VAL A 23 -5.74 23.80 -55.99
CA VAL A 23 -6.72 23.33 -55.01
C VAL A 23 -6.02 22.36 -54.06
N LEU A 24 -5.66 22.82 -52.87
CA LEU A 24 -5.20 21.97 -51.77
C LEU A 24 -6.42 21.44 -51.02
N ASN A 25 -6.73 20.15 -51.20
CA ASN A 25 -7.66 19.44 -50.32
C ASN A 25 -6.92 19.16 -48.99
N ILE A 26 -7.17 19.97 -47.98
CA ILE A 26 -6.78 19.66 -46.61
C ILE A 26 -7.85 18.71 -46.06
N PHE A 27 -7.55 17.41 -46.07
CA PHE A 27 -8.32 16.44 -45.28
C PHE A 27 -7.95 16.65 -43.82
N SER A 28 -8.91 17.07 -43.00
CA SER A 28 -8.79 16.84 -41.55
C SER A 28 -8.76 15.33 -41.36
N PRO A 29 -7.77 14.76 -40.65
CA PRO A 29 -7.87 13.36 -40.24
C PRO A 29 -9.16 13.25 -39.42
N GLU A 30 -10.07 12.38 -39.88
CA GLU A 30 -11.18 11.93 -39.05
C GLU A 30 -10.53 11.32 -37.80
N GLU A 31 -10.87 11.83 -36.61
CA GLU A 31 -10.54 11.13 -35.37
C GLU A 31 -11.07 9.70 -35.51
N PRO A 32 -10.27 8.67 -35.17
CA PRO A 32 -10.75 7.30 -35.27
C PRO A 32 -12.02 7.18 -34.43
N GLU A 33 -13.12 6.73 -35.05
CA GLU A 33 -14.31 6.27 -34.34
C GLU A 33 -13.85 5.13 -33.43
N PHE A 34 -13.57 5.42 -32.17
CA PHE A 34 -13.38 4.40 -31.15
C PHE A 34 -14.66 3.58 -31.07
N ASP A 35 -14.53 2.25 -31.12
CA ASP A 35 -15.67 1.36 -30.97
C ASP A 35 -16.30 1.63 -29.60
N VAL A 36 -17.60 1.91 -29.56
CA VAL A 36 -18.32 2.30 -28.32
C VAL A 36 -18.25 1.22 -27.25
N CYS A 37 -17.85 0.00 -27.65
CA CYS A 37 -17.67 -1.15 -26.77
C CYS A 37 -16.20 -1.47 -26.42
N ASP A 38 -15.21 -0.71 -26.89
CA ASP A 38 -13.81 -0.80 -26.43
C ASP A 38 -13.67 0.06 -25.18
N HIS A 39 -13.92 -0.56 -24.03
CA HIS A 39 -14.16 0.16 -22.78
C HIS A 39 -12.87 0.41 -21.99
N ASN A 40 -11.87 -0.45 -22.13
CA ASN A 40 -10.54 -0.22 -21.55
C ASN A 40 -9.65 0.68 -22.45
N LYS A 41 -10.11 0.99 -23.67
CA LYS A 41 -9.43 1.84 -24.67
C LYS A 41 -8.10 1.25 -25.15
N ASP A 42 -8.00 -0.08 -25.19
CA ASP A 42 -6.81 -0.78 -25.69
C ASP A 42 -6.84 -1.03 -27.21
N GLY A 43 -7.95 -0.70 -27.87
CA GLY A 43 -8.17 -0.90 -29.30
C GLY A 43 -8.79 -2.25 -29.66
N VAL A 44 -9.17 -3.09 -28.70
CA VAL A 44 -9.65 -4.46 -28.89
C VAL A 44 -10.88 -4.76 -28.05
N VAL A 45 -12.04 -4.91 -28.68
CA VAL A 45 -13.27 -5.36 -27.98
C VAL A 45 -13.20 -6.86 -27.66
N ASP A 46 -13.01 -7.22 -26.40
CA ASP A 46 -13.00 -8.62 -25.96
C ASP A 46 -14.43 -9.19 -25.74
N ALA A 47 -14.52 -10.50 -25.50
CA ALA A 47 -15.82 -11.18 -25.31
C ALA A 47 -16.59 -10.68 -24.07
N LYS A 48 -15.86 -10.20 -23.05
CA LYS A 48 -16.43 -9.63 -21.83
C LYS A 48 -16.96 -8.23 -22.12
N GLU A 49 -16.22 -7.40 -22.81
CA GLU A 49 -16.65 -6.06 -23.24
C GLU A 49 -17.89 -6.12 -24.13
N ALA A 50 -17.94 -7.06 -25.08
CA ALA A 50 -19.11 -7.29 -25.93
C ALA A 50 -20.37 -7.71 -25.13
N ASP A 51 -20.19 -8.45 -24.04
CA ASP A 51 -21.30 -8.87 -23.17
C ASP A 51 -21.80 -7.73 -22.27
N LEU A 52 -20.86 -6.95 -21.73
CA LEU A 52 -21.16 -5.78 -20.91
C LEU A 52 -21.91 -4.70 -21.72
N CYS A 53 -21.51 -4.47 -22.97
CA CYS A 53 -22.16 -3.52 -23.87
C CYS A 53 -23.66 -3.85 -24.06
N ARG A 54 -24.04 -5.14 -24.04
CA ARG A 54 -25.45 -5.58 -24.10
C ARG A 54 -26.23 -5.31 -22.81
N HIS A 55 -25.58 -5.44 -21.65
CA HIS A 55 -26.22 -5.21 -20.35
C HIS A 55 -26.37 -3.72 -20.01
N ARG A 56 -25.52 -2.86 -20.57
CA ARG A 56 -25.40 -1.43 -20.22
C ARG A 56 -26.52 -0.54 -20.75
N GLN A 57 -27.27 -0.96 -21.76
CA GLN A 57 -28.34 -0.16 -22.37
C GLN A 57 -29.58 0.08 -21.47
N GLN A 58 -29.55 -0.32 -20.19
CA GLN A 58 -30.71 -0.28 -19.31
C GLN A 58 -30.56 0.56 -18.01
N ALA A 59 -29.41 1.20 -17.75
CA ALA A 59 -29.27 2.06 -16.57
C ALA A 59 -28.35 3.26 -16.82
N GLU A 60 -28.86 4.48 -16.68
CA GLU A 60 -28.02 5.66 -16.52
C GLU A 60 -27.45 5.66 -15.09
N GLN A 61 -26.15 5.41 -14.94
CA GLN A 61 -25.47 5.53 -13.66
C GLN A 61 -24.92 6.95 -13.50
N SER A 62 -25.37 7.66 -12.46
CA SER A 62 -24.83 8.98 -12.10
C SER A 62 -23.37 8.85 -11.67
N ARG A 63 -22.50 9.69 -12.24
CA ARG A 63 -21.09 9.78 -11.84
C ARG A 63 -20.95 10.44 -10.46
N THR A 64 -19.96 10.00 -9.70
CA THR A 64 -19.60 10.57 -8.40
C THR A 64 -18.81 11.87 -8.58
N ASN A 65 -19.17 12.93 -7.85
CA ASN A 65 -18.54 14.23 -7.95
C ASN A 65 -17.20 14.29 -7.17
N PRO A 66 -16.28 15.20 -7.53
CA PRO A 66 -15.09 15.49 -6.72
C PRO A 66 -15.44 15.78 -5.25
N GLY A 67 -14.65 15.24 -4.31
CA GLY A 67 -14.87 15.33 -2.87
C GLY A 67 -15.85 14.30 -2.29
N ASP A 68 -16.60 13.59 -3.13
CA ASP A 68 -17.50 12.51 -2.69
C ASP A 68 -16.82 11.13 -2.75
N PHE A 69 -17.54 10.10 -2.29
CA PHE A 69 -17.14 8.70 -2.43
C PHE A 69 -18.31 7.84 -2.91
N PHE A 70 -18.00 6.66 -3.44
CA PHE A 70 -18.98 5.62 -3.69
C PHE A 70 -18.43 4.24 -3.32
N CYS A 71 -19.33 3.28 -3.12
CA CYS A 71 -18.99 1.87 -2.95
C CYS A 71 -19.56 1.07 -4.12
N THR A 72 -18.81 0.07 -4.58
CA THR A 72 -19.22 -0.86 -5.63
C THR A 72 -18.68 -2.25 -5.35
N HIS A 73 -19.01 -3.21 -6.21
CA HIS A 73 -18.43 -4.54 -6.17
C HIS A 73 -17.61 -4.79 -7.43
N ILE A 74 -16.48 -5.44 -7.27
CA ILE A 74 -15.70 -6.02 -8.36
C ILE A 74 -15.77 -7.54 -8.28
N TYR A 75 -15.60 -8.21 -9.41
CA TYR A 75 -15.53 -9.68 -9.41
C TYR A 75 -14.09 -10.14 -9.20
N SER A 76 -13.89 -10.97 -8.18
CA SER A 76 -12.65 -11.68 -7.90
C SER A 76 -12.90 -13.18 -8.06
N PRO A 77 -12.23 -13.88 -9.00
CA PRO A 77 -12.49 -15.30 -9.25
C PRO A 77 -12.43 -16.20 -8.00
N GLU A 78 -11.50 -15.91 -7.09
CA GLU A 78 -11.27 -16.68 -5.87
C GLU A 78 -12.25 -16.34 -4.75
N ASN A 79 -12.93 -15.19 -4.82
CA ASN A 79 -13.72 -14.65 -3.71
C ASN A 79 -15.19 -14.38 -4.05
N GLY A 80 -15.57 -14.27 -5.33
CA GLY A 80 -16.88 -13.73 -5.74
C GLY A 80 -16.86 -12.20 -5.78
N LYS A 81 -17.89 -11.55 -5.24
CA LYS A 81 -17.97 -10.08 -5.22
C LYS A 81 -17.11 -9.50 -4.09
N VAL A 82 -16.12 -8.68 -4.42
CA VAL A 82 -15.33 -7.92 -3.44
C VAL A 82 -15.84 -6.48 -3.41
N ALA A 83 -16.19 -5.99 -2.23
CA ALA A 83 -16.63 -4.61 -2.05
C ALA A 83 -15.44 -3.64 -2.08
N VAL A 84 -15.55 -2.62 -2.90
CA VAL A 84 -14.53 -1.58 -3.13
C VAL A 84 -15.15 -0.22 -2.85
N ARG A 85 -14.40 0.64 -2.16
CA ARG A 85 -14.72 2.05 -1.95
C ARG A 85 -13.73 2.90 -2.71
N VAL A 86 -14.26 3.87 -3.45
CA VAL A 86 -13.51 4.88 -4.19
C VAL A 86 -13.88 6.25 -3.64
N GLN A 87 -12.88 7.04 -3.26
CA GLN A 87 -13.04 8.41 -2.81
C GLN A 87 -12.27 9.35 -3.73
N LEU A 88 -12.93 10.44 -4.11
CA LEU A 88 -12.37 11.44 -5.03
C LEU A 88 -11.83 12.63 -4.24
N PRO A 89 -10.65 13.17 -4.62
CA PRO A 89 -10.21 14.42 -4.06
C PRO A 89 -11.12 15.55 -4.53
N LEU A 90 -11.18 16.62 -3.75
CA LEU A 90 -11.94 17.81 -4.13
C LEU A 90 -11.37 18.46 -5.40
N ASN A 91 -10.04 18.48 -5.51
CA ASN A 91 -9.32 18.89 -6.71
C ASN A 91 -8.34 17.79 -7.13
N PRO A 92 -8.25 17.44 -8.42
CA PRO A 92 -7.22 16.53 -8.88
C PRO A 92 -5.83 17.16 -8.67
N ARG A 93 -4.82 16.31 -8.40
CA ARG A 93 -3.42 16.76 -8.26
C ARG A 93 -2.91 17.50 -9.50
N TYR A 94 -3.38 17.10 -10.69
CA TYR A 94 -2.98 17.69 -11.97
C TYR A 94 -4.18 18.24 -12.74
N LYS A 95 -3.90 19.19 -13.64
CA LYS A 95 -4.95 19.80 -14.49
C LYS A 95 -5.65 18.81 -15.41
N ASP A 96 -4.95 17.75 -15.80
CA ASP A 96 -5.44 16.72 -16.71
C ASP A 96 -5.99 15.47 -16.01
N GLY A 97 -5.92 15.39 -14.67
CA GLY A 97 -6.49 14.28 -13.92
C GLY A 97 -5.83 14.05 -12.56
N ALA A 98 -6.28 13.00 -11.88
CA ALA A 98 -5.75 12.58 -10.59
C ALA A 98 -5.03 11.23 -10.70
N PRO A 99 -3.88 11.05 -10.02
CA PRO A 99 -3.28 9.74 -9.86
C PRO A 99 -4.23 8.83 -9.05
N VAL A 100 -4.14 7.52 -9.23
CA VAL A 100 -4.99 6.55 -8.52
C VAL A 100 -4.13 5.78 -7.52
N VAL A 101 -4.51 5.80 -6.24
CA VAL A 101 -3.77 5.14 -5.17
C VAL A 101 -4.64 4.08 -4.52
N VAL A 102 -4.21 2.82 -4.64
CA VAL A 102 -4.81 1.70 -3.93
C VAL A 102 -4.18 1.65 -2.54
N THR A 103 -5.00 1.77 -1.49
CA THR A 103 -4.54 1.62 -0.11
C THR A 103 -4.85 0.21 0.39
N ALA A 104 -3.81 -0.56 0.70
CA ALA A 104 -3.97 -1.88 1.29
C ALA A 104 -4.48 -1.77 2.73
N SER A 105 -5.59 -2.45 3.01
CA SER A 105 -6.18 -2.49 4.34
C SER A 105 -5.27 -3.23 5.34
N THR A 106 -5.37 -2.90 6.63
CA THR A 106 -4.74 -3.72 7.69
C THR A 106 -5.52 -5.03 7.93
N TRP A 107 -4.92 -6.08 8.47
CA TRP A 107 -5.61 -7.38 8.77
C TRP A 107 -5.27 -8.03 10.12
N PHE A 108 -4.12 -7.71 10.74
CA PHE A 108 -3.71 -8.27 12.04
C PHE A 108 -4.08 -7.37 13.24
N VAL A 109 -5.33 -6.89 13.27
CA VAL A 109 -5.85 -6.13 14.41
C VAL A 109 -7.15 -6.79 14.85
N GLU A 110 -7.38 -6.89 16.16
CA GLU A 110 -8.54 -7.58 16.75
C GLU A 110 -9.86 -7.21 16.08
N LYS A 111 -10.05 -5.93 15.71
CA LYS A 111 -11.26 -5.47 15.01
C LYS A 111 -11.58 -6.24 13.72
N TYR A 112 -10.58 -6.81 13.04
CA TYR A 112 -10.78 -7.59 11.82
C TYR A 112 -11.12 -9.06 12.10
N THR A 113 -11.19 -9.48 13.36
CA THR A 113 -11.78 -10.79 13.73
C THR A 113 -13.31 -10.75 13.64
N HIS A 114 -13.93 -9.57 13.75
CA HIS A 114 -15.37 -9.40 13.58
C HIS A 114 -15.79 -9.50 12.12
N GLU A 115 -17.02 -9.98 11.88
CA GLU A 115 -17.62 -9.98 10.53
C GLU A 115 -17.86 -8.55 10.03
N GLU A 116 -18.23 -7.65 10.94
CA GLU A 116 -18.45 -6.23 10.67
C GLU A 116 -17.17 -5.43 10.90
N VAL A 117 -16.58 -4.93 9.83
CA VAL A 117 -15.40 -4.05 9.87
C VAL A 117 -15.43 -3.15 8.64
N GLY A 118 -15.26 -1.85 8.89
CA GLY A 118 -15.33 -0.86 7.82
C GLY A 118 -14.07 -0.79 6.96
N PHE A 119 -14.17 -0.01 5.88
CA PHE A 119 -13.04 0.30 5.02
C PHE A 119 -11.88 0.93 5.81
N HIS A 120 -10.65 0.65 5.38
CA HIS A 120 -9.46 1.23 6.00
C HIS A 120 -9.21 2.65 5.48
N LEU A 121 -9.60 3.66 6.26
CA LEU A 121 -9.57 5.09 5.86
C LEU A 121 -8.58 5.93 6.69
N VAL A 122 -7.55 5.31 7.28
CA VAL A 122 -6.62 6.02 8.18
C VAL A 122 -5.68 6.95 7.44
N TYR A 123 -5.26 6.55 6.23
CA TYR A 123 -4.44 7.34 5.33
C TYR A 123 -5.31 7.70 4.14
N ASP A 124 -5.44 8.98 3.85
CA ASP A 124 -6.33 9.48 2.81
C ASP A 124 -5.53 10.14 1.67
N PRO A 125 -5.20 9.39 0.60
CA PRO A 125 -4.56 9.95 -0.59
C PRO A 125 -5.30 11.13 -1.22
N THR A 126 -6.59 11.33 -0.92
CA THR A 126 -7.33 12.48 -1.44
C THR A 126 -6.83 13.81 -0.87
N GLU A 127 -6.16 13.80 0.28
CA GLU A 127 -5.51 14.98 0.86
C GLU A 127 -4.38 15.52 -0.02
N VAL A 128 -3.77 14.68 -0.86
CA VAL A 128 -2.70 15.07 -1.80
C VAL A 128 -3.15 15.06 -3.27
N GLY A 129 -4.47 15.08 -3.50
CA GLY A 129 -5.07 15.20 -4.84
C GLY A 129 -5.14 13.89 -5.62
N ALA A 130 -4.96 12.74 -4.97
CA ALA A 130 -5.09 11.42 -5.59
C ALA A 130 -6.49 10.82 -5.38
N ILE A 131 -6.95 9.98 -6.31
CA ILE A 131 -8.11 9.12 -6.12
C ILE A 131 -7.72 7.99 -5.16
N SER A 132 -8.46 7.83 -4.06
CA SER A 132 -8.21 6.78 -3.07
C SER A 132 -9.11 5.57 -3.33
N VAL A 133 -8.53 4.39 -3.48
CA VAL A 133 -9.26 3.12 -3.64
C VAL A 133 -8.90 2.15 -2.53
N THR A 134 -9.92 1.61 -1.86
CA THR A 134 -9.78 0.63 -0.77
C THR A 134 -10.81 -0.49 -0.95
N HIS A 135 -10.60 -1.63 -0.29
CA HIS A 135 -11.54 -2.74 -0.33
C HIS A 135 -11.81 -3.32 1.06
N LEU A 136 -12.94 -4.01 1.18
CA LEU A 136 -13.22 -4.88 2.32
C LEU A 136 -12.62 -6.25 2.05
N TRP A 137 -11.92 -6.80 3.05
CA TRP A 137 -11.43 -8.17 2.98
C TRP A 137 -12.55 -9.17 2.72
N PRO A 138 -12.26 -10.32 2.07
CA PRO A 138 -13.25 -11.36 1.81
C PRO A 138 -14.06 -11.73 3.06
N GLY A 139 -15.37 -11.88 2.91
CA GLY A 139 -16.30 -12.22 3.99
C GLY A 139 -16.65 -11.08 4.96
N LYS A 140 -16.09 -9.86 4.79
CA LYS A 140 -16.36 -8.71 5.67
C LYS A 140 -17.51 -7.84 5.19
N THR A 141 -18.18 -7.20 6.14
CA THR A 141 -19.27 -6.23 5.91
C THR A 141 -18.90 -4.89 6.52
N ASP A 142 -19.04 -3.80 5.76
CA ASP A 142 -18.88 -2.45 6.29
C ASP A 142 -20.13 -2.05 7.09
N PRO A 143 -20.01 -1.73 8.39
CA PRO A 143 -21.17 -1.46 9.25
C PRO A 143 -21.88 -0.14 8.91
N VAL A 144 -21.24 0.78 8.19
CA VAL A 144 -21.80 2.09 7.86
C VAL A 144 -22.70 2.02 6.62
N THR A 145 -22.21 1.37 5.57
CA THR A 145 -22.88 1.28 4.27
C THR A 145 -23.66 -0.03 4.10
N GLY A 146 -23.39 -1.05 4.91
CA GLY A 146 -23.95 -2.39 4.78
C GLY A 146 -23.42 -3.18 3.58
N ILE A 147 -22.47 -2.63 2.80
CA ILE A 147 -21.86 -3.36 1.69
C ILE A 147 -20.98 -4.50 2.22
N LYS A 148 -21.01 -5.64 1.52
CA LYS A 148 -20.32 -6.85 1.93
C LYS A 148 -19.44 -7.41 0.80
N SER A 149 -18.28 -7.93 1.17
CA SER A 149 -17.48 -8.83 0.33
C SER A 149 -17.91 -10.29 0.53
N ASP A 150 -18.06 -11.02 -0.57
CA ASP A 150 -18.13 -12.48 -0.59
C ASP A 150 -16.79 -13.11 -0.17
N GLY A 151 -16.72 -14.44 -0.15
CA GLY A 151 -15.50 -15.18 0.18
C GLY A 151 -15.27 -15.34 1.68
N GLU A 152 -14.04 -15.72 2.03
CA GLU A 152 -13.65 -16.04 3.41
C GLU A 152 -12.36 -15.32 3.76
N TYR A 153 -12.38 -14.66 4.92
CA TYR A 153 -11.23 -13.93 5.41
C TYR A 153 -10.13 -14.88 5.86
N ASP A 154 -9.03 -14.90 5.12
CA ASP A 154 -7.89 -15.78 5.39
C ASP A 154 -6.70 -15.06 6.00
N TYR A 155 -6.87 -13.86 6.58
CA TYR A 155 -5.84 -13.11 7.32
C TYR A 155 -4.59 -12.77 6.49
N GLY A 156 -4.76 -12.23 5.28
CA GLY A 156 -3.65 -11.88 4.40
C GLY A 156 -3.08 -13.08 3.62
N GLY A 157 -3.84 -14.18 3.51
CA GLY A 157 -3.46 -15.34 2.71
C GLY A 157 -3.88 -15.19 1.23
N PRO A 158 -3.87 -16.29 0.45
CA PRO A 158 -4.19 -16.27 -0.98
C PRO A 158 -5.50 -15.57 -1.36
N LYS A 159 -6.58 -15.73 -0.58
CA LYS A 159 -7.88 -15.09 -0.85
C LYS A 159 -7.79 -13.57 -0.68
N SER A 160 -7.11 -13.11 0.37
CA SER A 160 -6.83 -11.69 0.59
C SER A 160 -5.93 -11.12 -0.52
N LEU A 161 -4.90 -11.84 -0.95
CA LEU A 161 -4.02 -11.41 -2.04
C LEU A 161 -4.79 -11.29 -3.37
N ALA A 162 -5.66 -12.24 -3.69
CA ALA A 162 -6.52 -12.18 -4.88
C ALA A 162 -7.48 -10.98 -4.85
N ALA A 163 -8.10 -10.69 -3.70
CA ALA A 163 -8.96 -9.52 -3.55
C ALA A 163 -8.20 -8.21 -3.78
N LEU A 164 -6.97 -8.09 -3.26
CA LEU A 164 -6.12 -6.93 -3.49
C LEU A 164 -5.68 -6.83 -4.95
N ARG A 165 -5.27 -7.93 -5.59
CA ARG A 165 -4.95 -7.98 -7.02
C ARG A 165 -6.10 -7.39 -7.85
N ASP A 166 -7.31 -7.89 -7.66
CA ASP A 166 -8.45 -7.46 -8.48
C ASP A 166 -8.86 -6.01 -8.16
N THR A 167 -8.67 -5.55 -6.92
CA THR A 167 -8.85 -4.14 -6.56
C THR A 167 -7.87 -3.25 -7.31
N ILE A 168 -6.59 -3.65 -7.41
CA ILE A 168 -5.59 -2.91 -8.18
C ILE A 168 -5.98 -2.87 -9.66
N ARG A 169 -6.37 -4.00 -10.24
CA ARG A 169 -6.77 -4.10 -11.64
C ARG A 169 -8.00 -3.24 -11.97
N PHE A 170 -8.99 -3.19 -11.08
CA PHE A 170 -10.13 -2.28 -11.22
C PHE A 170 -9.70 -0.81 -11.17
N SER A 171 -8.79 -0.48 -10.25
CA SER A 171 -8.25 0.87 -10.07
C SER A 171 -7.42 1.33 -11.28
N ALA A 172 -6.75 0.39 -11.94
CA ALA A 172 -6.00 0.59 -13.17
C ALA A 172 -6.88 0.63 -14.44
N GLY A 173 -8.20 0.47 -14.32
CA GLY A 173 -9.11 0.44 -15.47
C GLY A 173 -9.03 -0.84 -16.30
N GLU A 174 -8.39 -1.90 -15.80
CA GLU A 174 -8.22 -3.17 -16.53
C GLU A 174 -9.43 -4.10 -16.42
N ILE A 175 -10.21 -3.95 -15.34
CA ILE A 175 -11.46 -4.69 -15.15
C ILE A 175 -12.57 -3.73 -14.74
N PRO A 176 -13.83 -4.02 -15.13
CA PRO A 176 -14.98 -3.27 -14.66
C PRO A 176 -15.47 -3.79 -13.30
N ASN A 177 -16.36 -3.02 -12.69
CA ASN A 177 -17.19 -3.49 -11.59
C ASN A 177 -18.18 -4.59 -12.06
N VAL A 178 -18.92 -5.18 -11.13
CA VAL A 178 -19.89 -6.26 -11.42
C VAL A 178 -21.05 -5.83 -12.35
N ASN A 179 -21.26 -4.52 -12.52
CA ASN A 179 -22.27 -3.96 -13.41
C ASN A 179 -21.71 -3.60 -14.80
N GLY A 180 -20.42 -3.86 -15.06
CA GLY A 180 -19.79 -3.59 -16.34
C GLY A 180 -19.20 -2.20 -16.52
N TYR A 181 -19.13 -1.39 -15.46
CA TYR A 181 -18.58 -0.04 -15.51
C TYR A 181 -17.13 -0.01 -15.05
N TYR A 182 -16.28 0.64 -15.82
CA TYR A 182 -14.91 0.97 -15.43
C TYR A 182 -14.86 2.22 -14.56
N LEU A 183 -13.76 2.42 -13.83
CA LEU A 183 -13.63 3.51 -12.86
C LEU A 183 -13.96 4.89 -13.46
N HIS A 184 -13.36 5.23 -14.61
CA HIS A 184 -13.58 6.50 -15.32
C HIS A 184 -15.04 6.78 -15.73
N GLU A 185 -15.90 5.75 -15.71
CA GLU A 185 -17.30 5.86 -16.09
C GLU A 185 -18.20 6.09 -14.88
N LEU A 186 -17.66 5.83 -13.68
CA LEU A 186 -18.34 5.98 -12.39
C LEU A 186 -18.03 7.32 -11.71
N ILE A 187 -17.06 8.08 -12.20
CA ILE A 187 -16.53 9.27 -11.54
C ILE A 187 -16.50 10.49 -12.46
N ASP A 188 -16.68 11.68 -11.90
CA ASP A 188 -16.57 12.96 -12.61
C ASP A 188 -15.16 13.57 -12.43
N MET A 189 -14.16 12.75 -12.72
CA MET A 189 -12.74 13.10 -12.67
C MET A 189 -11.99 12.19 -13.63
N ASN A 190 -10.95 12.68 -14.31
CA ASN A 190 -10.12 11.82 -15.15
C ASN A 190 -9.13 11.03 -14.26
N PRO A 191 -9.25 9.69 -14.15
CA PRO A 191 -8.23 8.89 -13.48
C PRO A 191 -7.01 8.72 -14.40
N LEU A 192 -5.82 8.97 -13.88
CA LEU A 192 -4.57 8.76 -14.60
C LEU A 192 -4.11 7.31 -14.43
N TYR A 193 -4.54 6.42 -15.33
CA TYR A 193 -4.18 4.99 -15.29
C TYR A 193 -2.71 4.70 -15.59
N ASP A 194 -1.97 5.66 -16.13
CA ASP A 194 -0.52 5.61 -16.26
C ASP A 194 0.21 6.03 -14.96
N ASN A 195 -0.54 6.43 -13.93
CA ASN A 195 -0.05 6.88 -12.64
C ASN A 195 -0.83 6.22 -11.49
N VAL A 196 -0.73 4.88 -11.43
CA VAL A 196 -1.32 4.05 -10.38
C VAL A 196 -0.27 3.71 -9.33
N GLY A 197 -0.58 4.02 -8.07
CA GLY A 197 0.24 3.72 -6.90
C GLY A 197 -0.38 2.69 -5.98
N LEU A 198 0.47 1.99 -5.22
CA LEU A 198 0.08 1.16 -4.10
C LEU A 198 0.63 1.78 -2.81
N PHE A 199 -0.21 1.93 -1.79
CA PHE A 199 0.19 2.39 -0.47
C PHE A 199 -0.16 1.35 0.59
N ALA A 200 0.73 1.16 1.56
CA ALA A 200 0.47 0.29 2.70
C ALA A 200 1.29 0.70 3.94
N SER A 201 0.70 0.53 5.13
CA SER A 201 1.38 0.79 6.41
C SER A 201 1.31 -0.39 7.37
N SER A 202 2.36 -0.55 8.18
CA SER A 202 2.46 -1.58 9.21
C SER A 202 2.30 -2.97 8.58
N HIS A 203 1.53 -3.85 9.19
CA HIS A 203 1.20 -5.16 8.64
C HIS A 203 0.77 -5.06 7.18
N ALA A 204 0.05 -4.00 6.77
CA ALA A 204 -0.49 -3.81 5.43
C ALA A 204 0.52 -4.02 4.30
N GLY A 205 1.79 -3.68 4.53
CA GLY A 205 2.83 -3.81 3.50
C GLY A 205 3.19 -5.23 3.14
N VAL A 206 2.85 -6.22 3.95
CA VAL A 206 3.18 -7.62 3.67
C VAL A 206 2.31 -8.17 2.55
N VAL A 207 0.99 -7.96 2.59
CA VAL A 207 0.12 -8.34 1.47
C VAL A 207 0.38 -7.45 0.25
N ALA A 208 0.75 -6.17 0.44
CA ALA A 208 1.13 -5.31 -0.67
C ALA A 208 2.39 -5.84 -1.38
N THR A 209 3.40 -6.23 -0.62
CA THR A 209 4.62 -6.84 -1.17
C THR A 209 4.32 -8.19 -1.81
N ASN A 210 3.53 -9.03 -1.14
CA ASN A 210 3.22 -10.37 -1.63
C ASN A 210 2.30 -10.34 -2.85
N VAL A 211 1.34 -9.43 -2.95
CA VAL A 211 0.50 -9.31 -4.16
C VAL A 211 1.35 -8.93 -5.38
N LEU A 212 2.32 -8.02 -5.21
CA LEU A 212 3.26 -7.65 -6.26
C LEU A 212 4.13 -8.83 -6.68
N ALA A 213 4.55 -9.67 -5.73
CA ALA A 213 5.38 -10.83 -6.03
C ALA A 213 4.61 -11.96 -6.74
N TYR A 214 3.43 -12.33 -6.22
CA TYR A 214 2.64 -13.44 -6.74
C TYR A 214 1.88 -13.09 -8.02
N TYR A 215 1.52 -11.81 -8.22
CA TYR A 215 0.69 -11.38 -9.33
C TYR A 215 1.32 -10.29 -10.20
N GLY A 216 2.62 -10.00 -10.04
CA GLY A 216 3.31 -8.90 -10.72
C GLY A 216 3.14 -8.88 -12.25
N GLU A 217 3.10 -10.04 -12.90
CA GLU A 217 2.84 -10.17 -14.35
C GLU A 217 1.47 -9.61 -14.80
N SER A 218 0.55 -9.38 -13.87
CA SER A 218 -0.78 -8.82 -14.12
C SER A 218 -0.98 -7.43 -13.51
N LEU A 219 0.10 -6.80 -13.00
CA LEU A 219 0.04 -5.55 -12.23
C LEU A 219 0.99 -4.48 -12.78
N HIS A 220 1.31 -4.52 -14.08
CA HIS A 220 2.23 -3.57 -14.75
C HIS A 220 1.75 -2.11 -14.73
N ALA A 221 0.46 -1.87 -14.47
CA ALA A 221 -0.09 -0.54 -14.26
C ALA A 221 0.45 0.12 -12.97
N VAL A 222 0.85 -0.66 -11.96
CA VAL A 222 1.40 -0.13 -10.70
C VAL A 222 2.79 0.44 -10.96
N LYS A 223 2.92 1.76 -10.87
CA LYS A 223 4.18 2.47 -11.12
C LYS A 223 5.02 2.65 -9.88
N TYR A 224 4.38 2.72 -8.72
CA TYR A 224 5.09 2.87 -7.46
C TYR A 224 4.42 2.17 -6.28
N PHE A 225 5.25 1.85 -5.29
CA PHE A 225 4.84 1.37 -3.98
C PHE A 225 5.40 2.27 -2.88
N VAL A 226 4.53 2.80 -2.03
CA VAL A 226 4.90 3.52 -0.79
C VAL A 226 4.55 2.64 0.41
N GLY A 227 5.58 2.15 1.10
CA GLY A 227 5.45 1.28 2.26
C GLY A 227 5.88 1.98 3.55
N ARG A 228 4.99 2.10 4.53
CA ARG A 228 5.31 2.70 5.84
C ARG A 228 5.54 1.64 6.93
N GLU A 229 6.78 1.50 7.40
CA GLU A 229 7.15 0.67 8.57
C GLU A 229 6.55 -0.74 8.52
N ASN A 230 6.77 -1.44 7.41
CA ASN A 230 6.17 -2.76 7.18
C ASN A 230 7.07 -3.87 7.72
N PRO A 231 6.57 -4.80 8.56
CA PRO A 231 7.36 -5.95 8.94
C PRO A 231 7.58 -6.88 7.75
N THR A 232 8.66 -7.63 7.80
CA THR A 232 9.11 -8.51 6.72
C THR A 232 9.12 -9.99 7.13
N MET A 233 9.15 -10.23 8.45
CA MET A 233 9.36 -11.53 9.09
C MET A 233 8.38 -11.77 10.24
N ALA A 234 8.17 -13.05 10.59
CA ALA A 234 7.15 -13.48 11.55
C ALA A 234 7.41 -12.99 12.99
N GLU A 235 8.66 -12.85 13.37
CA GLU A 235 9.15 -12.43 14.69
C GLU A 235 8.79 -10.95 14.97
N MET A 236 8.59 -10.16 13.91
CA MET A 236 8.29 -8.74 14.04
C MET A 236 6.82 -8.48 14.42
N TYR A 237 5.88 -9.39 14.13
CA TYR A 237 4.47 -9.19 14.48
C TYR A 237 4.19 -9.20 15.99
N PRO A 238 4.72 -10.16 16.76
CA PRO A 238 4.59 -10.19 18.22
C PRO A 238 5.70 -9.41 18.97
N LEU A 239 6.52 -8.64 18.25
CA LEU A 239 7.58 -7.79 18.81
C LEU A 239 8.69 -8.58 19.54
N GLU A 240 9.10 -9.70 18.95
CA GLU A 240 10.13 -10.55 19.54
C GLU A 240 11.51 -9.88 19.58
N LEU A 241 11.79 -8.93 18.70
CA LEU A 241 13.08 -8.21 18.64
C LEU A 241 13.20 -7.12 19.73
N GLY A 242 12.06 -6.64 20.24
CA GLY A 242 11.98 -5.48 21.11
C GLY A 242 10.66 -4.74 20.93
N HIS A 243 10.21 -4.03 21.95
CA HIS A 243 8.95 -3.30 21.97
C HIS A 243 9.07 -1.99 22.73
N PHE A 244 8.06 -1.13 22.65
CA PHE A 244 7.97 0.08 23.47
C PHE A 244 7.08 -0.14 24.70
N ASP A 245 7.48 0.45 25.84
CA ASP A 245 6.65 0.51 27.03
C ASP A 245 5.49 1.53 26.90
N ASP A 246 4.66 1.66 27.94
CA ASP A 246 3.50 2.58 27.95
C ASP A 246 3.89 4.07 27.87
N ARG A 247 5.15 4.40 28.15
CA ARG A 247 5.73 5.75 28.03
C ARG A 247 6.50 5.94 26.74
N HIS A 248 6.43 4.97 25.83
CA HIS A 248 7.14 4.94 24.57
C HIS A 248 8.67 4.89 24.70
N ASN A 249 9.19 4.32 25.80
CA ASN A 249 10.62 4.00 25.90
C ASN A 249 10.87 2.63 25.24
N PRO A 250 11.97 2.48 24.48
CA PRO A 250 12.31 1.20 23.89
C PRO A 250 12.76 0.18 24.96
N ILE A 251 12.27 -1.05 24.83
CA ILE A 251 12.70 -2.24 25.58
C ILE A 251 13.27 -3.21 24.56
N TYR A 252 14.58 -3.43 24.63
CA TYR A 252 15.31 -4.30 23.72
C TYR A 252 15.31 -5.75 24.21
N ASN A 253 15.13 -6.71 23.29
CA ASN A 253 15.38 -8.11 23.60
C ASN A 253 16.90 -8.35 23.68
N PRO A 254 17.46 -8.73 24.85
CA PRO A 254 18.91 -8.96 24.98
C PRO A 254 19.42 -10.18 24.19
N TYR A 255 18.52 -11.03 23.69
CA TYR A 255 18.84 -12.19 22.87
C TYR A 255 18.71 -11.93 21.36
N TYR A 256 18.32 -10.72 20.95
CA TYR A 256 18.34 -10.32 19.54
C TYR A 256 19.77 -9.91 19.13
N ASN A 257 20.29 -10.54 18.08
CA ASN A 257 21.63 -10.31 17.57
C ASN A 257 21.59 -9.59 16.20
N HIS A 258 21.70 -8.27 16.24
CA HIS A 258 21.72 -7.43 15.02
C HIS A 258 22.97 -7.68 14.14
N GLU A 259 24.09 -8.17 14.70
CA GLU A 259 25.31 -8.45 13.93
C GLU A 259 25.16 -9.68 13.03
N ALA A 260 24.27 -10.61 13.38
CA ALA A 260 23.94 -11.79 12.57
C ALA A 260 22.86 -11.53 11.49
N TYR A 261 22.56 -10.25 11.23
CA TYR A 261 21.60 -9.85 10.21
C TYR A 261 21.92 -10.45 8.83
N THR A 262 20.89 -10.93 8.14
CA THR A 262 20.92 -11.12 6.68
C THR A 262 19.68 -10.53 6.01
N PRO A 263 19.70 -10.31 4.69
CA PRO A 263 18.51 -9.85 3.95
C PRO A 263 17.28 -10.75 4.07
N THR A 264 17.44 -11.98 4.57
CA THR A 264 16.35 -12.98 4.69
C THR A 264 16.18 -13.57 6.07
N THR A 265 17.01 -13.19 7.04
CA THR A 265 16.95 -13.76 8.39
C THR A 265 17.27 -12.71 9.43
N ILE A 266 16.68 -12.89 10.60
CA ILE A 266 17.00 -12.20 11.85
C ILE A 266 17.34 -13.27 12.88
N ASP A 267 18.24 -12.96 13.80
CA ASP A 267 18.79 -13.92 14.76
C ASP A 267 18.31 -13.56 16.17
N ILE A 268 17.55 -14.46 16.78
CA ILE A 268 17.10 -14.37 18.17
C ILE A 268 17.42 -15.70 18.83
N ASP A 269 18.18 -15.67 19.93
CA ASP A 269 18.48 -16.88 20.70
C ASP A 269 17.33 -17.22 21.65
N TYR A 270 16.51 -18.21 21.26
CA TYR A 270 15.39 -18.70 22.05
C TYR A 270 15.78 -19.77 23.10
N SER A 271 17.06 -20.05 23.34
CA SER A 271 17.48 -21.08 24.31
C SER A 271 17.07 -20.76 25.76
N HIS A 272 16.83 -19.49 26.06
CA HIS A 272 16.38 -18.99 27.37
C HIS A 272 14.87 -18.69 27.43
N LEU A 273 14.12 -19.04 26.38
CA LEU A 273 12.68 -18.80 26.30
C LEU A 273 11.91 -19.68 27.30
N LYS A 274 11.04 -19.05 28.07
CA LYS A 274 10.15 -19.66 29.06
C LYS A 274 8.73 -19.09 28.96
N TRP A 275 7.83 -19.61 29.80
CA TRP A 275 6.45 -19.15 29.91
C TRP A 275 6.13 -18.72 31.33
N MET A 276 5.50 -17.55 31.47
CA MET A 276 5.07 -16.99 32.75
C MET A 276 3.56 -16.90 32.78
N GLN A 277 2.92 -17.50 33.77
CA GLN A 277 1.49 -17.36 34.04
C GLN A 277 1.29 -16.87 35.47
N THR A 278 0.76 -15.66 35.62
CA THR A 278 0.61 -14.96 36.91
C THR A 278 -0.77 -14.31 36.99
N GLN A 279 -1.06 -13.61 38.09
CA GLN A 279 -2.27 -12.79 38.16
C GLN A 279 -2.26 -11.64 37.14
N GLU A 280 -1.09 -11.14 36.78
CA GLU A 280 -0.92 -10.09 35.77
C GLU A 280 -1.05 -10.63 34.34
N TYR A 281 -0.61 -11.88 34.12
CA TYR A 281 -0.72 -12.59 32.84
C TYR A 281 -1.51 -13.89 33.01
N PRO A 282 -2.84 -13.83 33.17
CA PRO A 282 -3.65 -15.01 33.47
C PRO A 282 -3.69 -16.02 32.31
N GLU A 283 -3.61 -15.56 31.06
CA GLU A 283 -3.45 -16.40 29.87
C GLU A 283 -2.00 -16.85 29.65
N GLY A 284 -1.07 -16.31 30.44
CA GLY A 284 0.36 -16.51 30.35
C GLY A 284 1.04 -15.75 29.21
N ILE A 285 2.37 -15.61 29.26
CA ILE A 285 3.15 -14.85 28.29
C ILE A 285 4.56 -15.45 28.11
N PRO A 286 5.13 -15.43 26.89
CA PRO A 286 6.54 -15.76 26.72
C PRO A 286 7.44 -14.74 27.41
N TYR A 287 8.54 -15.21 27.97
CA TYR A 287 9.62 -14.34 28.45
C TYR A 287 10.97 -15.02 28.24
N PHE A 288 12.02 -14.23 28.18
CA PHE A 288 13.40 -14.70 28.15
C PHE A 288 14.00 -14.52 29.55
N GLU A 289 14.43 -15.63 30.15
CA GLU A 289 15.13 -15.60 31.44
C GLU A 289 16.50 -14.98 31.25
N VAL A 290 16.82 -13.89 31.96
CA VAL A 290 18.12 -13.22 31.84
C VAL A 290 19.00 -13.55 33.07
N PRO A 291 20.07 -14.35 32.93
CA PRO A 291 20.90 -14.73 34.06
C PRO A 291 21.49 -13.52 34.78
N ARG A 292 21.17 -13.37 36.07
CA ARG A 292 21.59 -12.25 36.94
C ARG A 292 21.06 -10.88 36.50
N GLY A 293 20.06 -10.84 35.62
CA GLY A 293 19.40 -9.63 35.14
C GLY A 293 17.90 -9.65 35.41
N LYS A 294 17.19 -8.67 34.82
CA LYS A 294 15.74 -8.66 34.77
C LYS A 294 15.30 -9.43 33.52
N ASP A 295 14.36 -10.34 33.69
CA ASP A 295 13.76 -11.08 32.59
C ASP A 295 13.16 -10.14 31.54
N TYR A 296 13.34 -10.50 30.26
CA TYR A 296 12.71 -9.79 29.15
C TYR A 296 11.35 -10.43 28.88
N ILE A 297 10.28 -9.77 29.34
CA ILE A 297 8.90 -10.20 29.11
C ILE A 297 8.50 -9.70 27.72
N LEU A 298 7.97 -10.59 26.87
CA LEU A 298 7.49 -10.18 25.56
C LEU A 298 6.33 -9.19 25.71
N SER A 299 6.12 -8.37 24.69
CA SER A 299 4.91 -7.56 24.67
C SER A 299 3.69 -8.49 24.56
N GLY A 300 2.62 -8.22 25.30
CA GLY A 300 1.33 -8.88 25.08
C GLY A 300 0.68 -8.51 23.73
N LYS A 301 1.34 -7.65 22.94
CA LYS A 301 0.90 -7.25 21.60
C LYS A 301 1.30 -8.36 20.62
N GLY A 302 0.35 -8.80 19.83
CA GLY A 302 0.60 -9.83 18.82
C GLY A 302 -0.69 -10.26 18.14
N PRO A 303 -0.58 -10.94 16.99
CA PRO A 303 -1.73 -11.34 16.21
C PRO A 303 -2.56 -12.39 16.96
N HIS A 304 -3.85 -12.12 17.09
CA HIS A 304 -4.86 -13.07 17.52
C HIS A 304 -5.67 -13.51 16.30
N ILE A 305 -5.55 -14.78 15.94
CA ILE A 305 -6.10 -15.36 14.71
C ILE A 305 -6.91 -16.59 15.11
N MET A 306 -8.17 -16.65 14.68
CA MET A 306 -9.07 -17.77 14.97
C MET A 306 -9.14 -18.13 16.47
N GLY A 307 -9.12 -17.11 17.34
CA GLY A 307 -9.15 -17.28 18.79
C GLY A 307 -7.84 -17.76 19.43
N LYS A 308 -6.73 -17.76 18.69
CA LYS A 308 -5.40 -18.12 19.19
C LYS A 308 -4.38 -17.00 19.01
N ARG A 309 -3.43 -16.91 19.93
CA ARG A 309 -2.21 -16.10 19.85
C ARG A 309 -1.21 -16.76 18.92
N TYR A 310 -0.64 -15.99 18.00
CA TYR A 310 0.40 -16.44 17.09
C TYR A 310 1.70 -15.69 17.37
N PHE A 311 2.75 -16.44 17.69
CA PHE A 311 4.13 -15.97 17.68
C PHE A 311 4.83 -16.48 16.43
N SER A 312 6.10 -16.11 16.23
CA SER A 312 6.91 -16.68 15.17
C SER A 312 6.96 -18.21 15.28
N HIS A 313 7.21 -18.88 14.15
CA HIS A 313 7.42 -20.32 14.16
C HIS A 313 8.63 -20.68 15.03
N ALA A 314 9.71 -19.88 14.98
CA ALA A 314 10.92 -20.09 15.77
C ALA A 314 10.65 -20.05 17.28
N LEU A 315 9.97 -19.01 17.78
CA LEU A 315 9.59 -18.91 19.20
C LEU A 315 8.70 -20.08 19.61
N THR A 316 7.69 -20.35 18.79
CA THR A 316 6.68 -21.37 19.09
C THR A 316 7.30 -22.77 19.13
N GLN A 317 8.21 -23.07 18.21
CA GLN A 317 9.00 -24.30 18.22
C GLN A 317 9.92 -24.36 19.44
N ALA A 318 10.55 -23.25 19.82
CA ALA A 318 11.41 -23.20 21.01
C ALA A 318 10.66 -23.46 22.32
N LEU A 319 9.38 -23.05 22.46
CA LEU A 319 8.56 -23.42 23.62
C LEU A 319 8.40 -24.94 23.75
N PHE A 320 8.29 -25.64 22.62
CA PHE A 320 8.22 -27.10 22.59
C PHE A 320 9.59 -27.73 22.88
N ASP A 321 10.64 -27.25 22.22
CA ASP A 321 12.00 -27.79 22.31
C ASP A 321 12.62 -27.58 23.70
N ASN A 322 12.33 -26.45 24.34
CA ASN A 322 12.75 -26.14 25.72
C ASN A 322 11.90 -26.87 26.78
N HIS A 323 10.97 -27.73 26.36
CA HIS A 323 10.05 -28.45 27.23
C HIS A 323 9.19 -27.54 28.13
N VAL A 324 8.91 -26.32 27.67
CA VAL A 324 7.96 -25.41 28.34
C VAL A 324 6.55 -25.98 28.23
N PHE A 325 6.22 -26.53 27.05
CA PHE A 325 5.00 -27.29 26.81
C PHE A 325 5.30 -28.59 26.06
N THR A 326 4.42 -29.56 26.22
CA THR A 326 4.25 -30.70 25.31
C THR A 326 3.00 -30.49 24.46
N LEU A 327 2.77 -31.33 23.44
CA LEU A 327 1.51 -31.27 22.67
C LEU A 327 0.27 -31.61 23.52
N LYS A 328 0.44 -32.24 24.70
CA LYS A 328 -0.67 -32.66 25.57
C LYS A 328 -1.18 -31.52 26.46
N ASP A 329 -0.29 -30.65 26.91
CA ASP A 329 -0.56 -29.52 27.81
C ASP A 329 -0.38 -28.16 27.12
N TRP A 330 -0.33 -28.16 25.79
CA TRP A 330 -0.28 -26.95 24.98
C TRP A 330 -1.50 -26.06 25.24
N PRO A 331 -1.33 -24.75 25.51
CA PRO A 331 -2.46 -23.84 25.74
C PRO A 331 -3.41 -23.79 24.55
N ALA A 332 -4.72 -23.91 24.80
CA ALA A 332 -5.73 -23.98 23.74
C ALA A 332 -5.84 -22.68 22.91
N ASP A 333 -5.43 -21.56 23.50
CA ASP A 333 -5.41 -20.23 22.91
C ASP A 333 -4.03 -19.86 22.32
N LEU A 334 -3.08 -20.80 22.24
CA LEU A 334 -1.77 -20.60 21.62
C LEU A 334 -1.64 -21.46 20.36
N ALA A 335 -1.21 -20.86 19.25
CA ALA A 335 -0.95 -21.61 18.02
C ALA A 335 0.17 -22.63 18.24
N THR A 336 0.00 -23.85 17.74
CA THR A 336 1.04 -24.91 17.82
C THR A 336 2.18 -24.65 16.83
N PRO A 337 3.33 -25.34 16.96
CA PRO A 337 4.39 -25.27 15.96
C PRO A 337 3.91 -25.60 14.54
N ASP A 338 3.04 -26.59 14.39
CA ASP A 338 2.45 -26.98 13.09
C ASP A 338 1.47 -25.94 12.54
N GLU A 339 0.75 -25.22 13.40
CA GLU A 339 -0.12 -24.11 12.99
C GLU A 339 0.70 -22.93 12.49
N THR A 340 1.69 -22.48 13.27
CA THR A 340 2.57 -21.36 12.89
C THR A 340 3.37 -21.65 11.63
N LYS A 341 3.91 -22.87 11.47
CA LYS A 341 4.65 -23.30 10.26
C LYS A 341 3.82 -23.21 8.99
N ARG A 342 2.53 -23.54 9.05
CA ARG A 342 1.61 -23.45 7.89
C ARG A 342 1.10 -22.05 7.65
N PHE A 343 1.00 -21.23 8.68
CA PHE A 343 0.41 -19.91 8.62
C PHE A 343 1.37 -18.85 8.05
N TRP A 344 2.60 -18.79 8.55
CA TRP A 344 3.55 -17.72 8.25
C TRP A 344 4.04 -17.61 6.79
N PRO A 345 4.15 -18.67 5.97
CA PRO A 345 4.73 -18.57 4.63
C PRO A 345 4.12 -17.49 3.71
N TYR A 346 2.81 -17.24 3.80
CA TYR A 346 2.14 -16.18 3.03
C TYR A 346 2.24 -14.78 3.64
N ARG A 347 2.87 -14.63 4.82
CA ARG A 347 3.06 -13.35 5.53
C ARG A 347 4.53 -13.02 5.79
N ILE A 348 5.44 -13.70 5.12
CA ILE A 348 6.86 -13.36 5.12
C ILE A 348 7.19 -12.85 3.72
N THR A 349 7.90 -11.73 3.63
CA THR A 349 8.16 -11.06 2.34
C THR A 349 9.58 -11.27 1.83
N VAL A 350 10.53 -11.60 2.72
CA VAL A 350 11.97 -11.56 2.41
C VAL A 350 12.39 -12.43 1.22
N HIS A 351 11.65 -13.50 0.90
CA HIS A 351 11.97 -14.36 -0.25
C HIS A 351 11.32 -13.90 -1.56
N ASN A 352 10.39 -12.95 -1.51
CA ASN A 352 9.50 -12.60 -2.61
C ASN A 352 10.03 -11.42 -3.45
N TYR A 353 10.93 -10.60 -2.90
CA TYR A 353 11.44 -9.42 -3.58
C TYR A 353 12.11 -9.65 -4.95
N PRO A 354 12.91 -10.73 -5.18
CA PRO A 354 13.47 -10.99 -6.51
C PRO A 354 12.40 -11.17 -7.59
N SER A 355 11.29 -11.83 -7.27
CA SER A 355 10.18 -12.02 -8.21
C SER A 355 9.49 -10.70 -8.55
N ILE A 356 9.42 -9.75 -7.60
CA ILE A 356 8.91 -8.40 -7.88
C ILE A 356 9.81 -7.71 -8.90
N GLY A 357 11.13 -7.73 -8.69
CA GLY A 357 12.09 -7.15 -9.62
C GLY A 357 12.02 -7.74 -11.03
N GLN A 358 11.81 -9.06 -11.12
CA GLN A 358 11.64 -9.76 -12.38
C GLN A 358 10.34 -9.41 -13.11
N ASN A 359 9.23 -9.36 -12.38
CA ASN A 359 7.90 -9.21 -12.98
C ASN A 359 7.49 -7.74 -13.17
N LEU A 360 8.06 -6.84 -12.36
CA LEU A 360 7.76 -5.41 -12.34
C LEU A 360 9.07 -4.58 -12.34
N PRO A 361 9.93 -4.69 -13.36
CA PRO A 361 11.23 -4.03 -13.38
C PRO A 361 11.17 -2.50 -13.39
N GLU A 362 10.02 -1.93 -13.79
CA GLU A 362 9.78 -0.49 -13.80
C GLU A 362 9.24 0.05 -12.47
N LEU A 363 8.85 -0.82 -11.54
CA LEU A 363 8.30 -0.42 -10.24
C LEU A 363 9.32 0.42 -9.45
N LYS A 364 8.82 1.51 -8.86
CA LYS A 364 9.59 2.39 -7.99
C LYS A 364 9.11 2.27 -6.55
N VAL A 365 10.03 2.26 -5.60
CA VAL A 365 9.68 2.00 -4.20
C VAL A 365 10.12 3.14 -3.30
N MET A 366 9.25 3.55 -2.38
CA MET A 366 9.62 4.41 -1.26
C MET A 366 9.26 3.70 0.04
N LEU A 367 10.24 3.59 0.94
CA LEU A 367 10.06 3.05 2.28
C LEU A 367 10.07 4.23 3.26
N VAL A 368 8.93 4.47 3.88
CA VAL A 368 8.69 5.59 4.79
C VAL A 368 8.76 5.09 6.23
N PHE A 369 9.56 5.73 7.08
CA PHE A 369 9.71 5.33 8.47
C PHE A 369 10.17 6.47 9.37
N ALA A 370 9.69 6.46 10.60
CA ALA A 370 10.01 7.44 11.62
C ALA A 370 11.32 7.10 12.34
N THR A 371 11.90 8.10 13.02
CA THR A 371 13.05 7.92 13.92
C THR A 371 12.76 6.81 14.94
N TYR A 372 11.62 6.90 15.61
CA TYR A 372 11.07 5.83 16.43
C TYR A 372 9.87 5.22 15.70
N ASP A 373 9.99 3.96 15.31
CA ASP A 373 8.92 3.30 14.56
C ASP A 373 7.66 3.19 15.43
N HIS A 374 6.50 3.08 14.79
CA HIS A 374 5.23 3.00 15.51
C HIS A 374 5.13 1.77 16.45
N VAL A 375 5.93 0.72 16.19
CA VAL A 375 5.79 -0.58 16.86
C VAL A 375 7.13 -1.28 17.12
N GLN A 376 8.10 -1.25 16.19
CA GLN A 376 9.39 -1.93 16.34
C GLN A 376 10.39 -1.06 17.11
N ALA A 377 11.04 -1.61 18.13
CA ALA A 377 12.01 -0.85 18.92
C ALA A 377 13.47 -1.06 18.50
N ALA A 378 13.78 -2.08 17.70
CA ALA A 378 15.16 -2.45 17.35
C ALA A 378 15.90 -1.30 16.62
N PRO A 379 17.07 -0.83 17.12
CA PRO A 379 17.74 0.37 16.59
C PRO A 379 18.18 0.24 15.13
N ASP A 380 18.53 -0.97 14.69
CA ASP A 380 18.98 -1.27 13.33
C ASP A 380 17.85 -1.39 12.31
N LYS A 381 16.59 -1.16 12.73
CA LYS A 381 15.38 -1.16 11.89
C LYS A 381 15.35 -2.31 10.89
N PRO A 382 15.45 -3.58 11.34
CA PRO A 382 15.67 -4.72 10.46
C PRO A 382 14.56 -4.90 9.41
N HIS A 383 13.34 -4.46 9.70
CA HIS A 383 12.22 -4.47 8.76
C HIS A 383 12.42 -3.50 7.58
N ILE A 384 12.94 -2.29 7.83
CA ILE A 384 13.29 -1.34 6.76
C ILE A 384 14.51 -1.85 6.00
N ARG A 385 15.54 -2.32 6.71
CA ARG A 385 16.76 -2.87 6.09
C ARG A 385 16.47 -4.06 5.18
N GLN A 386 15.66 -5.03 5.64
CA GLN A 386 15.25 -6.18 4.82
C GLN A 386 14.39 -5.78 3.63
N ALA A 387 13.49 -4.81 3.79
CA ALA A 387 12.70 -4.30 2.67
C ALA A 387 13.59 -3.58 1.64
N TYR A 388 14.53 -2.75 2.08
CA TYR A 388 15.50 -2.06 1.22
C TYR A 388 16.38 -3.07 0.48
N ASP A 389 17.03 -4.00 1.18
CA ASP A 389 17.84 -5.07 0.58
C ASP A 389 17.02 -5.90 -0.40
N GLY A 390 15.78 -6.19 -0.04
CA GLY A 390 14.80 -6.85 -0.87
C GLY A 390 14.56 -6.13 -2.19
N PHE A 391 13.96 -4.94 -2.15
CA PHE A 391 13.57 -4.20 -3.35
C PHE A 391 14.78 -3.71 -4.15
N LYS A 392 15.77 -3.08 -3.49
CA LYS A 392 16.92 -2.47 -4.16
C LYS A 392 17.95 -3.48 -4.61
N LYS A 393 18.51 -4.25 -3.68
CA LYS A 393 19.71 -5.08 -3.95
C LYS A 393 19.35 -6.38 -4.65
N ARG A 394 18.22 -6.98 -4.27
CA ARG A 394 17.79 -8.29 -4.79
C ARG A 394 16.76 -8.18 -5.92
N GLY A 395 15.88 -7.18 -5.85
CA GLY A 395 14.91 -6.85 -6.89
C GLY A 395 15.47 -5.93 -7.98
N GLY A 396 16.56 -5.21 -7.73
CA GLY A 396 17.15 -4.28 -8.69
C GLY A 396 16.31 -3.02 -8.94
N LEU A 397 15.34 -2.72 -8.07
CA LEU A 397 14.43 -1.59 -8.25
C LEU A 397 15.06 -0.28 -7.77
N TRP A 398 14.54 0.85 -8.28
CA TRP A 398 14.80 2.14 -7.67
C TRP A 398 14.09 2.17 -6.30
N THR A 399 14.81 2.54 -5.25
CA THR A 399 14.28 2.53 -3.89
C THR A 399 14.77 3.72 -3.11
N ARG A 400 13.87 4.40 -2.41
CA ARG A 400 14.17 5.57 -1.57
C ARG A 400 13.73 5.35 -0.12
N LEU A 401 14.47 5.94 0.82
CA LEU A 401 14.18 5.96 2.24
C LEU A 401 13.65 7.35 2.66
N ASN A 402 12.33 7.44 2.92
CA ASN A 402 11.56 8.67 3.14
C ASN A 402 11.46 9.60 1.92
N ALA A 403 10.55 10.57 1.98
CA ALA A 403 10.35 11.57 0.93
C ALA A 403 11.51 12.57 0.88
N ASP A 404 11.66 13.29 -0.23
CA ASP A 404 12.47 14.51 -0.32
C ASP A 404 11.94 15.55 0.68
N LEU A 405 12.86 16.27 1.31
CA LEU A 405 12.52 17.29 2.31
C LEU A 405 11.61 18.37 1.70
N SER A 406 11.80 18.69 0.42
CA SER A 406 10.96 19.64 -0.32
C SER A 406 9.49 19.22 -0.37
N TYR A 407 9.19 17.92 -0.45
CA TYR A 407 7.82 17.40 -0.39
C TYR A 407 7.24 17.43 1.04
N VAL A 408 8.05 17.12 2.05
CA VAL A 408 7.63 17.28 3.46
C VAL A 408 7.28 18.73 3.75
N GLN A 409 8.09 19.68 3.27
CA GLN A 409 7.86 21.11 3.43
C GLN A 409 6.57 21.58 2.74
N ALA A 410 6.34 21.14 1.50
CA ALA A 410 5.19 21.57 0.71
C ALA A 410 3.87 20.93 1.14
N GLU A 411 3.87 19.64 1.47
CA GLU A 411 2.64 18.87 1.73
C GLU A 411 2.26 18.84 3.22
N ILE A 412 3.21 19.12 4.13
CA ILE A 412 2.97 19.05 5.58
C ILE A 412 3.17 20.41 6.23
N HIS A 413 4.41 20.91 6.24
CA HIS A 413 4.72 22.18 6.89
C HIS A 413 6.09 22.73 6.48
N GLU A 414 6.15 24.01 6.11
CA GLU A 414 7.36 24.71 5.63
C GLU A 414 8.54 24.70 6.61
N SER A 415 8.28 24.48 7.89
CA SER A 415 9.33 24.41 8.93
C SER A 415 10.08 23.08 8.99
N ALA A 416 9.72 22.09 8.17
CA ALA A 416 10.47 20.84 8.09
C ALA A 416 11.92 21.14 7.68
N SER A 417 12.87 20.54 8.41
CA SER A 417 14.30 20.74 8.22
C SER A 417 15.06 19.51 8.72
N LEU A 418 16.30 19.36 8.25
CA LEU A 418 17.19 18.30 8.71
C LEU A 418 17.43 18.41 10.23
N GLU A 419 17.67 19.62 10.75
CA GLU A 419 17.82 19.86 12.18
C GLU A 419 16.54 19.58 12.98
N GLY A 420 15.38 19.71 12.33
CA GLY A 420 14.07 19.32 12.86
C GLY A 420 13.81 17.81 12.85
N GLY A 421 14.75 17.00 12.36
CA GLY A 421 14.63 15.55 12.25
C GLY A 421 13.85 15.09 11.02
N PHE A 422 13.84 15.88 9.93
CA PHE A 422 13.27 15.48 8.65
C PHE A 422 14.41 15.26 7.66
N PRO A 423 14.79 14.01 7.40
CA PRO A 423 15.94 13.67 6.57
C PRO A 423 15.65 13.95 5.09
N ASP A 424 16.72 14.16 4.33
CA ASP A 424 16.68 14.41 2.88
C ASP A 424 17.61 13.44 2.16
N ASN A 425 17.30 12.15 2.27
CA ASN A 425 18.20 11.08 1.86
C ASN A 425 18.13 10.84 0.36
N ASP A 426 19.26 10.83 -0.34
CA ASP A 426 19.30 10.45 -1.76
C ASP A 426 18.65 9.08 -2.00
N ALA A 427 17.92 8.94 -3.11
CA ALA A 427 17.41 7.65 -3.53
C ALA A 427 18.55 6.67 -3.80
N ASN A 428 18.28 5.37 -3.65
CA ASN A 428 19.24 4.29 -3.82
C ASN A 428 20.43 4.32 -2.86
N THR A 429 20.31 5.06 -1.76
CA THR A 429 21.26 5.08 -0.65
C THR A 429 20.64 4.50 0.62
N GLU A 430 21.49 4.09 1.55
CA GLU A 430 21.15 3.51 2.84
C GLU A 430 22.19 3.93 3.90
N PRO A 431 21.88 3.78 5.20
CA PRO A 431 22.86 3.92 6.27
C PRO A 431 24.11 3.04 6.05
N GLU A 432 25.30 3.58 6.34
CA GLU A 432 26.53 2.78 6.31
C GLU A 432 26.55 1.79 7.50
N ASP A 433 26.11 2.27 8.67
CA ASP A 433 25.91 1.49 9.88
C ASP A 433 24.44 1.59 10.33
N TRP A 434 23.62 0.63 9.91
CA TRP A 434 22.21 0.57 10.26
C TRP A 434 21.96 0.63 11.77
N TYR A 435 22.81 0.04 12.61
CA TYR A 435 22.58 0.07 14.06
C TYR A 435 22.79 1.46 14.67
N ARG A 436 23.69 2.26 14.11
CA ARG A 436 24.04 3.60 14.64
C ARG A 436 23.29 4.74 13.96
N GLU A 437 22.92 4.57 12.70
CA GLU A 437 22.47 5.67 11.85
C GLU A 437 21.00 5.55 11.43
N ALA A 438 20.39 4.36 11.47
CA ALA A 438 19.05 4.18 10.91
C ALA A 438 17.98 5.10 11.54
N GLU A 439 18.12 5.46 12.82
CA GLU A 439 17.23 6.43 13.47
C GLU A 439 17.29 7.82 12.83
N SER A 440 18.48 8.33 12.46
CA SER A 440 18.63 9.66 11.84
C SER A 440 18.14 9.71 10.39
N TRP A 441 17.97 8.54 9.77
CA TRP A 441 17.36 8.41 8.44
C TRP A 441 15.83 8.37 8.48
N GLY A 442 15.23 8.25 9.67
CA GLY A 442 13.80 8.28 9.89
C GLY A 442 13.28 9.69 10.21
N PHE A 443 12.03 9.98 9.87
CA PHE A 443 11.42 11.28 10.14
C PHE A 443 10.99 11.44 11.62
N ALA A 444 11.08 12.67 12.15
CA ALA A 444 10.66 12.99 13.50
C ALA A 444 9.15 12.81 13.68
N GLY A 445 8.73 12.28 14.84
CA GLY A 445 7.32 11.96 15.13
C GLY A 445 6.37 13.16 15.27
N MET A 446 6.92 14.38 15.38
CA MET A 446 6.14 15.62 15.43
C MET A 446 6.76 16.71 14.56
N LEU A 447 5.90 17.55 13.97
CA LEU A 447 6.25 18.75 13.23
C LEU A 447 5.24 19.84 13.55
N ALA A 448 5.69 21.03 13.94
CA ALA A 448 4.83 22.15 14.29
C ALA A 448 3.72 21.82 15.33
N GLY A 449 3.99 20.86 16.23
CA GLY A 449 3.03 20.42 17.26
C GLY A 449 2.06 19.33 16.82
N GLU A 450 2.10 18.91 15.55
CA GLU A 450 1.24 17.87 14.98
C GLU A 450 1.99 16.55 14.79
N LEU A 451 1.28 15.44 14.89
CA LEU A 451 1.83 14.10 14.66
C LEU A 451 2.09 13.86 13.17
N THR A 452 3.29 13.40 12.84
CA THR A 452 3.74 13.21 11.44
C THR A 452 3.51 11.81 10.90
N ALA A 453 3.17 10.87 11.77
CA ALA A 453 3.01 9.45 11.42
C ALA A 453 2.02 9.21 10.28
N ARG A 454 1.03 10.10 10.10
CA ARG A 454 0.05 10.03 9.00
C ARG A 454 0.40 10.92 7.81
N THR A 455 0.92 12.12 8.05
CA THR A 455 1.13 13.13 7.02
C THR A 455 2.40 12.89 6.19
N VAL A 456 3.50 12.42 6.79
CA VAL A 456 4.75 12.13 6.04
C VAL A 456 4.56 11.04 4.96
N PRO A 457 3.84 9.95 5.23
CA PRO A 457 3.48 9.00 4.18
C PRO A 457 2.68 9.60 3.02
N LEU A 458 1.83 10.61 3.27
CA LEU A 458 1.09 11.30 2.21
C LEU A 458 2.02 12.16 1.35
N ALA A 459 3.01 12.82 1.95
CA ALA A 459 4.08 13.50 1.21
C ALA A 459 4.86 12.51 0.31
N GLY A 460 5.10 11.29 0.79
CA GLY A 460 5.70 10.23 -0.03
C GLY A 460 4.82 9.77 -1.21
N ILE A 461 3.50 9.68 -1.02
CA ILE A 461 2.55 9.40 -2.11
C ILE A 461 2.57 10.53 -3.14
N ALA A 462 2.55 11.79 -2.68
CA ALA A 462 2.62 12.98 -3.52
C ALA A 462 3.89 13.00 -4.38
N GLU A 463 5.05 12.77 -3.78
CA GLU A 463 6.34 12.70 -4.48
C GLU A 463 6.36 11.60 -5.53
N MET A 464 5.98 10.37 -5.16
CA MET A 464 6.03 9.24 -6.09
C MET A 464 5.06 9.44 -7.27
N ALA A 465 3.87 9.98 -7.02
CA ALA A 465 2.95 10.33 -8.09
C ALA A 465 3.53 11.39 -9.04
N ASP A 466 4.18 12.41 -8.49
CA ASP A 466 4.77 13.50 -9.26
C ASP A 466 5.98 13.04 -10.08
N ARG A 467 6.83 12.19 -9.52
CA ARG A 467 7.97 11.57 -10.21
C ARG A 467 7.52 10.72 -11.39
N VAL A 468 6.42 9.96 -11.25
CA VAL A 468 5.79 9.27 -12.38
C VAL A 468 5.32 10.26 -13.43
N LYS A 469 4.60 11.31 -13.02
CA LYS A 469 4.02 12.31 -13.94
C LYS A 469 5.09 13.05 -14.74
N ALA A 470 6.19 13.44 -14.10
CA ALA A 470 7.30 14.13 -14.74
C ALA A 470 8.31 13.18 -15.40
N ASN A 471 8.20 11.87 -15.15
CA ASN A 471 9.25 10.89 -15.40
C ASN A 471 10.62 11.35 -14.89
N ASN A 472 10.64 11.88 -13.66
CA ASN A 472 11.83 12.40 -13.01
C ASN A 472 12.24 11.48 -11.84
N TRP A 473 13.31 10.72 -12.04
CA TRP A 473 13.83 9.76 -11.07
C TRP A 473 15.24 10.13 -10.57
N GLU A 474 15.58 11.42 -10.62
CA GLU A 474 16.80 11.95 -10.00
C GLU A 474 16.85 11.55 -8.52
N ASP A 475 18.06 11.38 -8.00
CA ASP A 475 18.25 10.80 -6.67
C ASP A 475 17.63 11.68 -5.57
N ASN A 476 17.61 13.01 -5.74
CA ASN A 476 17.06 13.97 -4.79
C ASN A 476 16.40 15.16 -5.51
N LEU A 477 15.32 15.71 -4.95
CA LEU A 477 14.60 16.86 -5.50
C LEU A 477 14.65 18.06 -4.56
N ASP A 478 15.37 19.10 -4.99
CA ASP A 478 15.45 20.38 -4.26
C ASP A 478 14.09 21.12 -4.16
N THR A 479 13.15 20.79 -5.05
CA THR A 479 11.82 21.40 -5.12
C THR A 479 10.77 20.40 -5.57
N VAL A 480 9.53 20.57 -5.11
CA VAL A 480 8.38 19.81 -5.65
C VAL A 480 8.23 19.99 -7.16
N LEU A 481 7.91 18.91 -7.87
CA LEU A 481 7.74 18.93 -9.33
C LEU A 481 6.42 19.57 -9.75
N PHE A 482 5.40 19.43 -8.91
CA PHE A 482 4.08 20.03 -9.11
C PHE A 482 3.61 20.69 -7.82
N GLY A 483 3.23 21.95 -7.90
CA GLY A 483 2.59 22.63 -6.77
C GLY A 483 1.15 22.14 -6.62
N TYR A 484 0.84 21.56 -5.47
CA TYR A 484 -0.52 21.25 -5.06
C TYR A 484 -0.93 22.19 -3.93
N GLN A 485 -2.18 22.65 -3.95
CA GLN A 485 -2.75 23.46 -2.88
C GLN A 485 -3.95 22.69 -2.35
N PRO A 486 -3.79 21.94 -1.24
CA PRO A 486 -4.94 21.35 -0.59
C PRO A 486 -5.89 22.49 -0.22
N VAL A 487 -7.19 22.29 -0.45
CA VAL A 487 -8.18 23.26 0.03
C VAL A 487 -8.13 23.16 1.55
N SER A 488 -7.41 24.10 2.18
CA SER A 488 -7.57 24.34 3.59
C SER A 488 -9.06 24.55 3.80
N LEU A 489 -9.69 23.71 4.63
CA LEU A 489 -10.98 24.05 5.20
C LEU A 489 -10.78 25.44 5.80
N ILE A 490 -11.30 26.47 5.11
CA ILE A 490 -11.45 27.78 5.70
C ILE A 490 -12.44 27.51 6.84
N ILE A 491 -11.90 27.29 8.03
CA ILE A 491 -12.65 27.45 9.27
C ILE A 491 -12.97 28.94 9.25
N LEU A 492 -14.14 29.29 8.71
CA LEU A 492 -14.77 30.56 8.95
C LEU A 492 -14.95 30.64 10.47
N VAL A 493 -14.02 31.35 11.13
CA VAL A 493 -14.09 31.72 12.54
C VAL A 493 -15.29 32.63 12.76
#